data_AF-A0ABD0P6X3-F1
#
_entry.id   AF-A0ABD0P6X3-F1
#
_cell.length_a   1.000
_cell.length_b   1.000
_cell.length_c   1.000
_cell.angle_alpha   90.00
_cell.angle_beta   90.00
_cell.angle_gamma   90.00
#
_symmetry.space_group_name_H-M   'P 1'
#
loop_
_entity.id
_entity.type
_entity.pdbx_description
1 polymer ?
#
loop_
_entity_poly.entity_id
_entity_poly.type
_entity_poly.pdbx_seq_one_letter_code
_entity_poly.pdbx_strand_id
1 'polypeptide(L)'
;MALCSSVGALALPSELIVHIFSFLSDRDKLRASAVCSRWRECLFYPALWTELKLRVGGGSNGGGSGSEQTPRLEFLMRKFGSFVRELQLEFAPLDGYLSPLQHGMEAVESDPQFAKDAMVTYLDQVLCVLGSLRNN
;
A
#
# COMPACT_ATOMS: atom_id res chain seq x y z
N MET A 1 -35.12 -29.91 -14.28
CA MET A 1 -34.35 -28.78 -14.82
C MET A 1 -33.73 -28.04 -13.65
N ALA A 2 -32.53 -28.44 -13.22
CA ALA A 2 -31.81 -27.73 -12.16
C ALA A 2 -31.28 -26.43 -12.77
N LEU A 3 -31.89 -25.30 -12.41
CA LEU A 3 -31.34 -24.00 -12.68
C LEU A 3 -30.08 -23.85 -11.82
N CYS A 4 -28.95 -24.35 -12.30
CA CYS A 4 -27.66 -23.82 -11.90
C CYS A 4 -27.52 -22.43 -12.52
N SER A 5 -28.34 -21.47 -12.08
CA SER A 5 -27.98 -20.06 -12.15
C SER A 5 -26.75 -19.94 -11.28
N SER A 6 -25.59 -19.77 -11.87
CA SER A 6 -24.37 -19.53 -11.11
C SER A 6 -24.62 -18.32 -10.21
N VAL A 7 -24.80 -18.57 -8.92
CA VAL A 7 -24.80 -17.54 -7.89
C VAL A 7 -23.33 -17.10 -7.79
N GLY A 8 -22.87 -16.41 -8.82
CA GLY A 8 -21.50 -15.93 -8.90
C GLY A 8 -21.26 -14.87 -7.82
N ALA A 9 -20.01 -14.46 -7.68
CA ALA A 9 -19.60 -13.42 -6.74
C ALA A 9 -20.44 -12.11 -6.84
N LEU A 10 -21.17 -11.90 -7.94
CA LEU A 10 -22.09 -10.77 -8.17
C LEU A 10 -23.35 -10.78 -7.28
N ALA A 11 -23.81 -11.96 -6.85
CA ALA A 11 -25.05 -12.12 -6.11
C ALA A 11 -24.89 -12.01 -4.58
N LEU A 12 -23.66 -11.97 -4.08
CA LEU A 12 -23.39 -11.93 -2.64
C LEU A 12 -23.88 -10.62 -2.01
N PRO A 13 -24.65 -10.67 -0.90
CA PRO A 13 -24.93 -9.51 -0.04
C PRO A 13 -23.67 -8.73 0.34
N SER A 14 -23.80 -7.42 0.53
CA SER A 14 -22.66 -6.53 0.80
C SER A 14 -21.93 -6.94 2.09
N GLU A 15 -22.68 -7.39 3.09
CA GLU A 15 -22.19 -7.88 4.38
C GLU A 15 -21.24 -9.07 4.19
N LEU A 16 -21.55 -9.98 3.27
CA LEU A 16 -20.69 -11.13 2.97
C LEU A 16 -19.43 -10.73 2.21
N ILE A 17 -19.53 -9.75 1.30
CA ILE A 17 -18.35 -9.24 0.58
C ILE A 17 -17.39 -8.55 1.56
N VAL A 18 -17.93 -7.71 2.47
CA VAL A 18 -17.14 -7.07 3.54
C VAL A 18 -16.53 -8.13 4.45
N HIS A 19 -17.27 -9.17 4.80
CA HIS A 19 -16.72 -10.28 5.59
C HIS A 19 -15.58 -11.00 4.86
N ILE A 20 -15.71 -11.27 3.56
CA ILE A 20 -14.63 -11.83 2.73
C ILE A 20 -13.42 -10.90 2.75
N PHE A 21 -13.62 -9.59 2.55
CA PHE A 21 -12.53 -8.61 2.60
C PHE A 21 -11.80 -8.56 3.95
N SER A 22 -12.48 -8.86 5.07
CA SER A 22 -11.83 -8.90 6.37
C SER A 22 -10.74 -9.98 6.50
N PHE A 23 -10.79 -11.02 5.66
CA PHE A 23 -9.75 -12.06 5.61
C PHE A 23 -8.63 -11.77 4.61
N LEU A 24 -8.75 -10.71 3.80
CA LEU A 24 -7.81 -10.41 2.74
C LEU A 24 -6.75 -9.41 3.21
N SER A 25 -5.54 -9.51 2.66
CA SER A 25 -4.54 -8.42 2.78
C SER A 25 -5.02 -7.16 2.07
N ASP A 26 -4.50 -5.98 2.43
CA ASP A 26 -4.90 -4.72 1.78
C ASP A 26 -4.67 -4.72 0.26
N ARG A 27 -3.59 -5.40 -0.18
CA ARG A 27 -3.33 -5.61 -1.61
C ARG A 27 -4.42 -6.47 -2.26
N ASP A 28 -4.91 -7.47 -1.55
CA ASP A 28 -5.91 -8.42 -2.07
C ASP A 28 -7.32 -7.82 -2.05
N LYS A 29 -7.65 -7.00 -1.05
CA LYS A 29 -8.87 -6.18 -1.05
C LYS A 29 -8.93 -5.31 -2.30
N LEU A 30 -7.84 -4.59 -2.62
CA LEU A 30 -7.75 -3.76 -3.83
C LEU A 30 -7.94 -4.58 -5.11
N ARG A 31 -7.27 -5.74 -5.22
CA ARG A 31 -7.42 -6.62 -6.39
C ARG A 31 -8.83 -7.18 -6.51
N ALA A 32 -9.42 -7.64 -5.42
CA ALA A 32 -10.76 -8.19 -5.40
C ALA A 32 -11.83 -7.12 -5.69
N SER A 33 -11.58 -5.86 -5.34
CA SER A 33 -12.44 -4.72 -5.70
C SER A 33 -12.57 -4.50 -7.22
N ALA A 34 -11.68 -5.07 -8.03
CA ALA A 34 -11.72 -4.98 -9.49
C ALA A 34 -12.70 -5.97 -10.14
N VAL A 35 -13.27 -6.91 -9.38
CA VAL A 35 -14.18 -7.94 -9.92
C VAL A 35 -15.45 -7.33 -10.52
N CYS A 36 -16.11 -6.43 -9.80
CA CYS A 36 -17.27 -5.69 -10.28
C CYS A 36 -17.51 -4.41 -9.44
N SER A 37 -18.43 -3.54 -9.88
CA SER A 37 -18.79 -2.31 -9.17
C SER A 37 -19.22 -2.55 -7.72
N ARG A 38 -20.02 -3.60 -7.47
CA ARG A 38 -20.50 -3.94 -6.12
C ARG A 38 -19.36 -4.28 -5.16
N TRP A 39 -18.38 -5.06 -5.61
CA TRP A 39 -17.18 -5.38 -4.82
C TRP A 39 -16.34 -4.13 -4.58
N ARG A 40 -16.26 -3.24 -5.57
CA ARG A 40 -15.60 -1.94 -5.42
C ARG A 40 -16.25 -1.04 -4.38
N GLU A 41 -17.57 -0.97 -4.36
CA GLU A 41 -18.31 -0.19 -3.36
C GLU A 41 -18.09 -0.73 -1.94
N CYS A 42 -18.07 -2.06 -1.79
CA CYS A 42 -17.80 -2.71 -0.50
C CYS A 42 -16.38 -2.44 0.02
N LEU A 43 -15.44 -2.05 -0.84
CA LEU A 43 -14.08 -1.71 -0.43
C LEU A 43 -14.07 -0.52 0.53
N PHE A 44 -15.03 0.40 0.45
CA PHE A 44 -15.04 1.64 1.23
C PHE A 44 -15.68 1.52 2.61
N TYR A 45 -15.99 0.30 3.07
CA TYR A 45 -16.53 0.09 4.41
C TYR A 45 -15.46 0.41 5.48
N PRO A 46 -15.75 1.28 6.46
CA PRO A 46 -14.77 1.69 7.48
C PRO A 46 -14.17 0.53 8.27
N ALA A 47 -14.97 -0.51 8.53
CA ALA A 47 -14.54 -1.69 9.29
C ALA A 47 -13.38 -2.47 8.65
N LEU A 48 -13.09 -2.25 7.36
CA LEU A 48 -12.02 -2.93 6.63
C LEU A 48 -10.64 -2.27 6.77
N TRP A 49 -10.63 -1.03 7.27
CA TRP A 49 -9.47 -0.12 7.26
C TRP A 49 -9.22 0.51 8.61
N THR A 50 -9.70 -0.12 9.70
CA THR A 50 -9.38 0.32 11.07
C THR A 50 -7.89 0.21 11.37
N GLU A 51 -7.23 -0.75 10.73
CA GLU A 51 -5.78 -0.95 10.75
C GLU A 51 -5.26 -0.81 9.33
N LEU A 52 -4.17 -0.06 9.15
CA LEU A 52 -3.53 0.08 7.85
C LEU A 52 -2.02 -0.09 8.01
N LYS A 53 -1.46 -1.00 7.21
CA LYS A 53 -0.03 -1.29 7.20
C LYS A 53 0.61 -0.77 5.92
N LEU A 54 1.53 0.17 6.07
CA LEU A 54 2.22 0.81 4.95
C LEU A 54 3.71 0.59 5.06
N ARG A 55 4.34 0.41 3.89
CA ARG A 55 5.79 0.45 3.76
C ARG A 55 6.20 1.78 3.14
N VAL A 56 7.13 2.45 3.79
CA VAL A 56 7.67 3.74 3.39
C VAL A 56 9.15 3.56 3.09
N GLY A 57 9.59 4.00 1.91
CA GLY A 57 10.96 3.77 1.43
C GLY A 57 11.14 2.46 0.68
N GLY A 58 12.12 2.44 -0.22
CA GLY A 58 12.50 1.28 -1.02
C GLY A 58 12.34 1.50 -2.53
N GLY A 59 13.40 2.02 -3.16
CA GLY A 59 13.67 1.67 -4.56
C GLY A 59 14.14 0.22 -4.57
N SER A 60 13.25 -0.70 -4.92
CA SER A 60 13.62 -2.11 -5.01
C SER A 60 14.68 -2.28 -6.11
N ASN A 61 15.76 -3.02 -5.84
CA ASN A 61 16.64 -3.63 -6.85
C ASN A 61 15.91 -4.71 -7.71
N GLY A 62 14.59 -4.61 -7.82
CA GLY A 62 13.68 -5.51 -8.52
C GLY A 62 12.37 -4.81 -8.81
N GLY A 63 12.34 -4.09 -9.93
CA GLY A 63 11.14 -3.89 -10.77
C GLY A 63 10.00 -3.02 -10.26
N GLY A 64 10.11 -2.34 -9.12
CA GLY A 64 9.08 -1.43 -8.63
C GLY A 64 9.60 -0.01 -8.53
N SER A 65 9.33 0.83 -9.52
CA SER A 65 9.63 2.25 -9.48
C SER A 65 9.04 2.87 -8.22
N GLY A 66 9.86 3.62 -7.45
CA GLY A 66 9.40 4.39 -6.28
C GLY A 66 8.20 5.31 -6.58
N SER A 67 7.97 5.62 -7.87
CA SER A 67 6.88 6.45 -8.38
C SER A 67 5.48 5.82 -8.33
N GLU A 68 5.33 4.49 -8.25
CA GLU A 68 3.98 3.86 -8.17
C GLU A 68 3.47 3.71 -6.74
N GLN A 69 4.38 3.74 -5.77
CA GLN A 69 4.07 3.57 -4.36
C GLN A 69 3.49 4.86 -3.77
N THR A 70 3.93 6.03 -4.25
CA THR A 70 3.42 7.35 -3.85
C THR A 70 1.94 7.60 -4.21
N PRO A 71 1.43 7.38 -5.43
CA PRO A 71 0.02 7.60 -5.75
C PRO A 71 -0.89 6.59 -5.04
N ARG A 72 -0.43 5.35 -4.84
CA ARG A 72 -1.16 4.35 -4.06
C ARG A 72 -1.25 4.75 -2.60
N LEU A 73 -0.14 5.20 -2.02
CA LEU A 73 -0.07 5.70 -0.66
C LEU A 73 -1.01 6.88 -0.47
N GLU A 74 -0.94 7.87 -1.36
CA GLU A 74 -1.80 9.05 -1.34
C GLU A 74 -3.28 8.65 -1.44
N PHE A 75 -3.62 7.74 -2.35
CA PHE A 75 -4.98 7.24 -2.47
C PHE A 75 -5.48 6.59 -1.17
N LEU A 76 -4.67 5.70 -0.58
CA LEU A 76 -5.03 5.00 0.65
C LEU A 76 -5.23 6.00 1.80
N MET A 77 -4.31 6.94 1.97
CA MET A 77 -4.38 7.97 3.00
C MET A 77 -5.59 8.90 2.80
N ARG A 78 -5.86 9.30 1.56
CA ARG A 78 -6.97 10.20 1.25
C ARG A 78 -8.34 9.55 1.38
N LYS A 79 -8.45 8.25 1.06
CA LYS A 79 -9.74 7.54 1.04
C LYS A 79 -10.06 6.84 2.34
N PHE A 80 -9.06 6.30 3.02
CA PHE A 80 -9.25 5.46 4.20
C PHE A 80 -8.67 6.10 5.46
N GLY A 81 -7.86 7.15 5.36
CA GLY A 81 -7.21 7.79 6.52
C GLY A 81 -8.18 8.22 7.62
N SER A 82 -9.40 8.64 7.27
CA SER A 82 -10.44 8.99 8.25
C SER A 82 -11.03 7.79 9.00
N PHE A 83 -10.84 6.56 8.50
CA PHE A 83 -11.30 5.32 9.13
C PHE A 83 -10.21 4.62 9.94
N VAL A 84 -8.93 4.96 9.68
CA VAL A 84 -7.78 4.34 10.32
C VAL A 84 -7.70 4.75 11.78
N ARG A 85 -7.70 3.74 12.66
CA ARG A 85 -7.48 3.89 14.11
C ARG A 85 -6.05 3.53 14.49
N GLU A 86 -5.47 2.56 13.80
CA GLU A 86 -4.10 2.11 14.00
C GLU A 86 -3.34 2.13 12.67
N LEU A 87 -2.21 2.82 12.65
CA LEU A 87 -1.34 2.93 11.48
C LEU A 87 0.01 2.28 11.78
N GLN A 88 0.36 1.25 11.02
CA GLN A 88 1.66 0.60 11.10
C GLN A 88 2.53 1.03 9.92
N LEU A 89 3.63 1.72 10.22
CA LEU A 89 4.60 2.17 9.23
C LEU A 89 5.88 1.33 9.34
N GLU A 90 6.19 0.61 8.27
CA GLU A 90 7.46 -0.06 8.10
C GLU A 90 8.36 0.79 7.21
N PHE A 91 9.42 1.35 7.79
CA PHE A 91 10.41 2.10 7.04
C PHE A 91 11.44 1.14 6.47
N ALA A 92 11.54 1.05 5.15
CA ALA A 92 12.57 0.24 4.52
C ALA A 92 13.94 0.89 4.76
N PRO A 93 14.95 0.13 5.18
CA PRO A 93 16.31 0.64 5.30
C PRO A 93 16.79 1.23 3.98
N LEU A 94 17.40 2.42 4.04
CA LEU A 94 18.23 2.96 2.96
C LEU A 94 19.59 2.25 2.98
N ASP A 95 19.61 0.90 2.98
CA ASP A 95 20.80 0.07 3.26
C ASP A 95 21.94 0.27 2.24
N GLY A 96 21.69 0.98 1.13
CA GLY A 96 22.72 1.34 0.16
C GLY A 96 23.65 2.49 0.56
N TYR A 97 23.35 3.27 1.61
CA TYR A 97 24.08 4.53 1.88
C TYR A 97 24.93 4.55 3.14
N LEU A 98 24.72 3.64 4.10
CA LEU A 98 25.35 3.71 5.42
C LEU A 98 25.95 2.37 5.87
N SER A 99 26.47 1.53 4.97
CA SER A 99 27.34 0.43 5.40
C SER A 99 28.71 1.00 5.79
N PRO A 100 29.15 0.87 7.05
CA PRO A 100 30.51 1.23 7.43
C PRO A 100 31.46 0.18 6.83
N LEU A 101 32.24 0.56 5.82
CA LEU A 101 33.51 -0.04 5.41
C LEU A 101 33.74 -1.49 5.89
N GLN A 102 33.02 -2.47 5.32
CA GLN A 102 33.45 -3.87 5.41
C GLN A 102 34.28 -4.18 4.17
N HIS A 103 35.58 -4.00 4.35
CA HIS A 103 36.69 -4.73 3.73
C HIS A 103 36.33 -5.60 2.51
N GLY A 104 36.64 -5.08 1.31
CA GLY A 104 37.08 -5.89 0.19
C GLY A 104 36.00 -6.59 -0.63
N MET A 105 35.09 -5.85 -1.28
CA MET A 105 34.58 -6.20 -2.61
C MET A 105 33.99 -4.93 -3.25
N GLU A 106 34.23 -4.78 -4.55
CA GLU A 106 34.12 -3.55 -5.34
C GLU A 106 32.96 -2.61 -5.00
N ALA A 107 33.32 -1.36 -4.70
CA ALA A 107 32.38 -0.26 -4.59
C ALA A 107 31.76 -0.01 -5.97
N VAL A 108 30.56 -0.53 -6.19
CA VAL A 108 29.65 0.03 -7.20
C VAL A 108 29.47 1.49 -6.79
N GLU A 109 30.07 2.42 -7.53
CA GLU A 109 29.81 3.85 -7.43
C GLU A 109 28.31 4.06 -7.60
N SER A 110 27.58 4.08 -6.48
CA SER A 110 26.19 4.50 -6.48
C SER A 110 26.21 6.00 -6.73
N ASP A 111 25.61 6.40 -7.86
CA ASP A 111 25.45 7.79 -8.27
C ASP A 111 24.90 8.62 -7.09
N PRO A 112 25.65 9.63 -6.59
CA PRO A 112 25.22 10.47 -5.49
C PRO A 112 23.91 11.22 -5.77
N GLN A 113 23.50 11.32 -7.04
CA GLN A 113 22.20 11.87 -7.43
C GLN A 113 21.04 10.89 -7.13
N PHE A 114 21.23 9.60 -7.41
CA PHE A 114 20.26 8.55 -7.08
C PHE A 114 19.97 8.47 -5.56
N ALA A 115 20.98 8.75 -4.72
CA ALA A 115 20.85 8.84 -3.27
C ALA A 115 19.90 9.94 -2.82
N LYS A 116 20.08 11.12 -3.41
CA LYS A 116 19.27 12.30 -3.12
C LYS A 116 17.84 12.05 -3.59
N ASP A 117 17.65 11.51 -4.79
CA ASP A 117 16.33 11.24 -5.34
C ASP A 117 15.56 10.20 -4.52
N ALA A 118 16.25 9.15 -4.04
CA ALA A 118 15.67 8.17 -3.12
C ALA A 118 15.28 8.80 -1.77
N MET A 119 16.13 9.67 -1.21
CA MET A 119 15.85 10.39 0.03
C MET A 119 14.69 11.37 -0.12
N VAL A 120 14.62 12.10 -1.23
CA VAL A 120 13.50 13.01 -1.54
C VAL A 120 12.20 12.22 -1.64
N THR A 121 12.19 11.10 -2.36
CA THR A 121 11.01 10.24 -2.48
C THR A 121 10.57 9.68 -1.12
N TYR A 122 11.51 9.28 -0.28
CA TYR A 122 11.23 8.82 1.08
C TYR A 122 10.58 9.92 1.92
N LEU A 123 11.15 11.12 1.92
CA LEU A 123 10.62 12.26 2.66
C LEU A 123 9.23 12.66 2.18
N ASP A 124 8.98 12.63 0.86
CA ASP A 124 7.67 12.89 0.29
C ASP A 124 6.61 11.89 0.77
N GLN A 125 6.95 10.59 0.81
CA GLN A 125 6.06 9.55 1.35
C GLN A 125 5.77 9.76 2.85
N VAL A 126 6.78 10.12 3.65
CA VAL A 126 6.59 10.43 5.08
C VAL A 126 5.67 11.63 5.25
N LEU A 127 5.90 12.71 4.49
CA LEU A 127 5.09 13.92 4.54
C LEU A 127 3.64 13.64 4.09
N CYS A 128 3.43 12.80 3.08
CA CYS A 128 2.10 12.38 2.63
C CYS A 128 1.31 11.71 3.76
N VAL A 129 1.95 10.78 4.49
CA VAL A 129 1.33 10.10 5.64
C VAL A 129 1.02 11.09 6.75
N LEU A 130 2.01 11.86 7.20
CA LEU A 130 1.86 12.80 8.32
C LEU A 130 0.86 13.92 8.02
N GLY A 131 0.87 14.44 6.79
CA GLY A 131 -0.08 15.45 6.33
C GLY A 131 -1.51 14.93 6.32
N SER A 132 -1.71 13.67 5.94
CA SER A 132 -3.03 13.03 5.94
C SER A 132 -3.52 12.73 7.34
N LEU A 133 -2.63 12.39 8.29
CA LEU A 133 -3.01 12.22 9.70
C LEU A 133 -3.41 13.54 10.36
N ARG A 134 -2.72 14.64 10.05
CA ARG A 134 -3.03 15.96 10.64
C ARG A 134 -4.36 16.54 10.17
N ASN A 135 -4.78 16.19 8.96
CA ASN A 135 -5.97 16.76 8.32
C ASN A 135 -7.24 15.90 8.50
N ASN A 136 -7.15 14.79 9.24
CA ASN A 136 -8.27 13.94 9.65
C ASN A 136 -8.52 14.08 11.15
#